data_AF-A0A7S2WER4-F1
#
_entry.id   AF-A0A7S2WER4-F1
#
_cell.length_a   1.000
_cell.length_b   1.000
_cell.length_c   1.000
_cell.angle_alpha   90.00
_cell.angle_beta   90.00
_cell.angle_gamma   90.00
#
_symmetry.space_group_name_H-M   'P 1'
#
loop_
_entity.id
_entity.type
_entity.pdbx_description
1 polymer ?
#
loop_
_entity_poly.entity_id
_entity_poly.type
_entity_poly.pdbx_seq_one_letter_code
_entity_poly.pdbx_strand_id
1 'polypeptide(L)'
;LTYEAFGLGGAGFIINCLSDNNNRANAQVNAVINKCDGFKMAASGSVLFNFERKARLTVNSPLEEEQLIEIAIDAGVDDAELQDPDPARGDGDQVKAVVITADTDLGNLREALEDAGMAVTGQLVNMPLVTVECSEEDLEANLAALDKIEELDDVDSVEHNLLLEGVEMEA
;
A
#
# COMPACT_ATOMS: atom_id res chain seq x y z
N LEU A 1 8.76 0.39 12.36
CA LEU A 1 9.51 -0.89 12.17
C LEU A 1 8.97 -1.55 10.93
N THR A 2 9.79 -2.26 10.16
CA THR A 2 9.32 -2.97 8.97
C THR A 2 9.67 -4.44 9.10
N TYR A 3 8.70 -5.29 8.86
CA TYR A 3 8.85 -6.74 8.78
C TYR A 3 8.49 -7.21 7.38
N GLU A 4 9.05 -8.33 6.98
CA GLU A 4 8.80 -8.93 5.67
C GLU A 4 8.37 -10.37 5.89
N ALA A 5 7.42 -10.84 5.09
CA ALA A 5 6.94 -12.22 5.13
C ALA A 5 6.61 -12.73 3.73
N PHE A 6 6.73 -14.05 3.56
CA PHE A 6 6.18 -14.76 2.40
C PHE A 6 4.89 -15.46 2.82
N GLY A 7 3.81 -15.21 2.08
CA GLY A 7 2.56 -15.97 2.15
C GLY A 7 2.52 -17.12 1.16
N LEU A 8 1.32 -17.64 0.92
CA LEU A 8 1.08 -18.75 0.01
C LEU A 8 1.22 -18.29 -1.46
N GLY A 9 1.53 -19.24 -2.35
CA GLY A 9 1.79 -18.94 -3.77
C GLY A 9 3.05 -18.12 -4.04
N GLY A 10 3.86 -17.81 -3.02
CA GLY A 10 5.05 -16.96 -3.16
C GLY A 10 4.76 -15.46 -3.04
N ALA A 11 3.57 -15.08 -2.57
CA ALA A 11 3.22 -13.70 -2.29
C ALA A 11 4.15 -13.09 -1.22
N GLY A 12 4.57 -11.86 -1.44
CA GLY A 12 5.38 -11.08 -0.50
C GLY A 12 4.53 -10.06 0.23
N PHE A 13 4.79 -9.91 1.53
CA PHE A 13 4.14 -8.94 2.42
C PHE A 13 5.20 -8.07 3.10
N ILE A 14 4.96 -6.77 3.14
CA ILE A 14 5.71 -5.76 3.89
C ILE A 14 4.78 -5.23 4.97
N ILE A 15 5.17 -5.38 6.23
CA ILE A 15 4.35 -5.02 7.39
C ILE A 15 5.05 -3.87 8.09
N ASN A 16 4.46 -2.67 8.00
CA ASN A 16 4.97 -1.48 8.67
C ASN A 16 4.25 -1.30 10.00
N CYS A 17 5.03 -1.08 11.05
CA CYS A 17 4.52 -0.88 12.40
C CYS A 17 4.91 0.50 12.94
N LEU A 18 3.95 1.18 13.56
CA LEU A 18 4.14 2.40 14.34
C LEU A 18 3.87 2.09 15.80
N SER A 19 4.93 1.92 16.59
CA SER A 19 4.83 1.43 17.97
C SER A 19 5.77 2.16 18.92
N ASP A 20 5.31 2.34 20.16
CA ASP A 20 6.12 2.80 21.28
C ASP A 20 6.93 1.66 21.94
N ASN A 21 6.67 0.40 21.55
CA ASN A 21 7.33 -0.77 22.09
C ASN A 21 7.67 -1.80 21.00
N ASN A 22 8.89 -1.69 20.49
CA ASN A 22 9.39 -2.55 19.42
C ASN A 22 9.29 -4.05 19.72
N ASN A 23 9.49 -4.45 20.98
CA ASN A 23 9.44 -5.86 21.37
C ASN A 23 8.00 -6.42 21.33
N ARG A 24 7.02 -5.59 21.69
CA ARG A 24 5.59 -5.95 21.63
C ARG A 24 5.16 -6.15 20.17
N ALA A 25 5.43 -5.16 19.31
CA ALA A 25 5.13 -5.24 17.89
C ALA A 25 5.79 -6.48 17.24
N ASN A 26 7.07 -6.73 17.54
CA ASN A 26 7.77 -7.91 17.04
C ASN A 26 7.10 -9.22 17.47
N ALA A 27 6.77 -9.35 18.76
CA ALA A 27 6.15 -10.56 19.29
C ALA A 27 4.75 -10.79 18.70
N GLN A 28 3.95 -9.74 18.54
CA GLN A 28 2.60 -9.81 17.96
C GLN A 28 2.64 -10.22 16.49
N VAL A 29 3.45 -9.55 15.66
CA VAL A 29 3.59 -9.88 14.23
C VAL A 29 4.08 -11.33 14.07
N ASN A 30 5.12 -11.74 14.80
CA ASN A 30 5.60 -13.13 14.75
C ASN A 30 4.52 -14.13 15.20
N ALA A 31 3.74 -13.81 16.23
CA ALA A 31 2.71 -14.70 16.73
C ALA A 31 1.55 -14.87 15.74
N VAL A 32 1.16 -13.81 15.03
CA VAL A 32 0.13 -13.89 13.97
C VAL A 32 0.66 -14.69 12.79
N ILE A 33 1.85 -14.35 12.27
CA ILE A 33 2.46 -15.05 11.13
C ILE A 33 2.62 -16.56 11.41
N ASN A 34 3.06 -16.94 12.61
CA ASN A 34 3.21 -18.36 12.97
C ASN A 34 1.87 -19.12 13.12
N LYS A 35 0.73 -18.43 13.24
CA LYS A 35 -0.61 -19.03 13.28
C LYS A 35 -1.25 -19.11 11.90
N CYS A 36 -0.73 -18.37 10.92
CA CYS A 36 -1.18 -18.45 9.53
C CYS A 36 -0.44 -19.61 8.86
N ASP A 37 -1.16 -20.70 8.60
CA ASP A 37 -0.55 -21.89 7.99
C ASP A 37 0.10 -21.55 6.64
N GLY A 38 1.35 -21.97 6.43
CA GLY A 38 2.10 -21.71 5.21
C GLY A 38 2.87 -20.38 5.16
N PHE A 39 2.51 -19.39 6.00
CA PHE A 39 3.22 -18.12 6.08
C PHE A 39 4.58 -18.26 6.76
N LYS A 40 5.54 -17.43 6.34
CA LYS A 40 6.89 -17.41 6.91
C LYS A 40 7.44 -16.00 7.00
N MET A 41 8.02 -15.66 8.15
CA MET A 41 8.85 -14.46 8.28
C MET A 41 10.04 -14.55 7.31
N ALA A 42 10.31 -13.44 6.63
CA ALA A 42 11.42 -13.27 5.73
C ALA A 42 12.54 -12.46 6.41
N ALA A 43 13.77 -12.65 5.93
CA ALA A 43 14.88 -11.78 6.33
C ALA A 43 14.70 -10.40 5.70
N SER A 44 15.22 -9.36 6.35
CA SER A 44 15.13 -8.00 5.83
C SER A 44 15.75 -7.90 4.42
N GLY A 45 15.03 -7.26 3.50
CA GLY A 45 15.34 -7.08 2.09
C GLY A 45 14.86 -8.23 1.18
N SER A 46 14.34 -9.33 1.73
CA SER A 46 13.97 -10.51 0.92
C SER A 46 12.69 -10.33 0.12
N VAL A 47 11.80 -9.42 0.53
CA VAL A 47 10.54 -9.10 -0.13
C VAL A 47 10.64 -7.69 -0.70
N LEU A 48 11.17 -6.76 0.08
CA LEU A 48 11.27 -5.33 -0.27
C LEU A 48 12.02 -5.08 -1.59
N PHE A 49 12.91 -5.99 -2.01
CA PHE A 49 13.61 -5.87 -3.30
C PHE A 49 12.67 -5.83 -4.51
N ASN A 50 11.46 -6.38 -4.40
CA ASN A 50 10.45 -6.42 -5.46
C ASN A 50 9.45 -5.26 -5.35
N PHE A 51 9.75 -4.25 -4.55
CA PHE A 51 8.91 -3.09 -4.35
C PHE A 51 9.70 -1.80 -4.57
N GLU A 52 9.01 -0.77 -5.03
CA GLU A 52 9.53 0.59 -5.11
C GLU A 52 8.79 1.47 -4.12
N ARG A 53 9.53 2.28 -3.38
CA ARG A 53 8.93 3.27 -2.49
C ARG A 53 8.43 4.45 -3.31
N LYS A 54 7.13 4.71 -3.24
CA LYS A 54 6.45 5.79 -3.96
C LYS A 54 5.60 6.61 -3.01
N ALA A 55 5.21 7.79 -3.44
CA ALA A 55 4.15 8.55 -2.83
C ALA A 55 2.82 8.19 -3.51
N ARG A 56 1.80 7.93 -2.69
CA ARG A 56 0.42 7.69 -3.14
C ARG A 56 -0.48 8.75 -2.52
N LEU A 57 -1.14 9.51 -3.38
CA LEU A 57 -2.12 10.52 -2.97
C LEU A 57 -3.52 10.07 -3.37
N THR A 58 -4.46 10.12 -2.44
CA THR A 58 -5.88 9.86 -2.73
C THR A 58 -6.63 11.19 -2.74
N VAL A 59 -7.36 11.44 -3.83
CA VAL A 59 -8.02 12.71 -4.09
C VAL A 59 -9.53 12.50 -4.09
N ASN A 60 -10.25 13.21 -3.22
CA ASN A 60 -11.71 13.14 -3.08
C ASN A 60 -12.44 14.11 -4.04
N SER A 61 -11.82 14.40 -5.17
CA SER A 61 -12.31 15.33 -6.18
C SER A 61 -12.00 14.78 -7.56
N PRO A 62 -12.86 14.98 -8.57
CA PRO A 62 -12.53 14.62 -9.94
C PRO A 62 -11.23 15.29 -10.34
N LEU A 63 -10.33 14.51 -10.91
CA LEU A 63 -9.03 14.96 -11.39
C LEU A 63 -8.81 14.30 -12.75
N GLU A 64 -8.56 15.12 -13.76
CA GLU A 64 -8.22 14.64 -15.10
C GLU A 64 -6.70 14.68 -15.29
N GLU A 65 -6.19 13.82 -16.16
CA GLU A 65 -4.74 13.69 -16.40
C GLU A 65 -4.10 15.01 -16.84
N GLU A 66 -4.77 15.75 -17.71
CA GLU A 66 -4.31 17.06 -18.21
C GLU A 66 -4.19 18.09 -17.07
N GLN A 67 -5.17 18.10 -16.16
CA GLN A 67 -5.15 18.96 -14.98
C GLN A 67 -4.05 18.56 -13.99
N LEU A 68 -3.86 17.26 -13.76
CA LEU A 68 -2.78 16.76 -12.90
C LEU A 68 -1.41 17.19 -13.44
N ILE A 69 -1.18 17.07 -14.74
CA ILE A 69 0.10 17.43 -15.37
C ILE A 69 0.38 18.93 -15.20
N GLU A 70 -0.63 19.80 -15.39
CA GLU A 70 -0.46 21.25 -15.19
C GLU A 70 -0.07 21.57 -13.74
N ILE A 71 -0.77 20.98 -12.76
CA ILE A 71 -0.49 21.17 -11.33
C ILE A 71 0.90 20.65 -10.98
N ALA A 72 1.27 19.47 -11.48
CA ALA A 72 2.58 18.85 -11.23
C ALA A 72 3.73 19.70 -11.77
N ILE A 73 3.61 20.23 -13.00
CA ILE A 73 4.63 21.10 -13.61
C ILE A 73 4.83 22.37 -12.78
N ASP A 74 3.74 23.02 -12.36
CA ASP A 74 3.80 24.24 -11.54
C ASP A 74 4.44 23.97 -10.17
N ALA A 75 4.28 22.74 -9.65
CA ALA A 75 4.90 22.26 -8.41
C ALA A 75 6.35 21.77 -8.58
N GLY A 76 6.86 21.70 -9.82
CA GLY A 76 8.19 21.15 -10.11
C GLY A 76 8.29 19.63 -9.91
N VAL A 77 7.19 18.91 -10.14
CA VAL A 77 7.09 17.45 -10.07
C VAL A 77 7.07 16.87 -11.48
N ASP A 78 8.10 16.10 -11.81
CA ASP A 78 8.30 15.58 -13.17
C ASP A 78 7.57 14.25 -13.42
N ASP A 79 7.23 13.50 -12.37
CA ASP A 79 6.63 12.17 -12.43
C ASP A 79 5.34 12.13 -11.61
N ALA A 80 4.18 12.23 -12.25
CA ALA A 80 2.88 12.09 -11.60
C ALA A 80 1.93 11.30 -12.51
N GLU A 81 1.51 10.14 -12.04
CA GLU A 81 0.61 9.23 -12.77
C GLU A 81 -0.77 9.25 -12.13
N LEU A 82 -1.80 9.49 -12.94
CA LEU A 82 -3.19 9.36 -12.54
C LEU A 82 -3.62 7.90 -12.66
N GLN A 83 -4.22 7.37 -11.60
CA GLN A 83 -4.80 6.03 -11.54
C GLN A 83 -6.25 6.11 -11.07
N ASP A 84 -7.06 5.17 -11.55
CA ASP A 84 -8.42 5.00 -11.05
C ASP A 84 -8.38 4.52 -9.57
N PRO A 85 -9.35 4.92 -8.73
CA PRO A 85 -9.49 4.35 -7.40
C PRO A 85 -9.69 2.83 -7.46
N ASP A 86 -9.01 2.12 -6.57
CA ASP A 86 -9.05 0.67 -6.46
C ASP A 86 -9.56 0.28 -5.06
N PRO A 87 -10.83 -0.14 -4.92
CA PRO A 87 -11.38 -0.60 -3.65
C PRO A 87 -10.59 -1.77 -3.05
N ALA A 88 -9.99 -2.61 -3.88
CA ALA A 88 -9.15 -3.72 -3.42
C ALA A 88 -7.82 -3.23 -2.79
N ARG A 89 -7.53 -1.93 -2.86
CA ARG A 89 -6.42 -1.27 -2.17
C ARG A 89 -6.87 -0.32 -1.06
N GLY A 90 -8.11 -0.44 -0.61
CA GLY A 90 -8.66 0.35 0.49
C GLY A 90 -9.13 1.76 0.10
N ASP A 91 -9.28 2.04 -1.20
CA ASP A 91 -9.87 3.30 -1.64
C ASP A 91 -11.38 3.30 -1.39
N GLY A 92 -11.83 4.07 -0.40
CA GLY A 92 -13.26 4.21 -0.11
C GLY A 92 -14.01 5.02 -1.17
N ASP A 93 -15.35 4.95 -1.15
CA ASP A 93 -16.25 5.58 -2.13
C ASP A 93 -16.04 7.08 -2.39
N GLN A 94 -15.43 7.79 -1.43
CA GLN A 94 -15.15 9.23 -1.53
C GLN A 94 -13.96 9.53 -2.44
N VAL A 95 -13.03 8.59 -2.60
CA VAL A 95 -11.86 8.71 -3.46
C VAL A 95 -12.33 8.73 -4.91
N LYS A 96 -11.90 9.74 -5.67
CA LYS A 96 -12.26 9.95 -7.08
C LYS A 96 -11.08 9.81 -8.02
N ALA A 97 -9.86 9.96 -7.50
CA ALA A 97 -8.63 9.75 -8.24
C ALA A 97 -7.51 9.34 -7.28
N VAL A 98 -6.55 8.59 -7.80
CA VAL A 98 -5.30 8.24 -7.12
C VAL A 98 -4.15 8.81 -7.94
N VAL A 99 -3.17 9.40 -7.27
CA VAL A 99 -1.97 9.92 -7.93
C VAL A 99 -0.74 9.23 -7.35
N ILE A 100 0.09 8.66 -8.22
CA ILE A 100 1.36 8.05 -7.87
C ILE A 100 2.50 8.97 -8.33
N THR A 101 3.46 9.22 -7.46
CA THR A 101 4.65 10.04 -7.75
C THR A 101 5.86 9.53 -6.97
N ALA A 102 7.03 10.10 -7.21
CA ALA A 102 8.23 9.81 -6.42
C ALA A 102 8.00 10.09 -4.93
N ASP A 103 8.63 9.30 -4.06
CA ASP A 103 8.51 9.47 -2.61
C ASP A 103 9.00 10.85 -2.12
N THR A 104 9.97 11.44 -2.82
CA THR A 104 10.49 12.79 -2.56
C THR A 104 9.50 13.90 -2.87
N ASP A 105 8.52 13.64 -3.74
CA ASP A 105 7.63 14.67 -4.30
C ASP A 105 6.26 14.73 -3.59
N LEU A 106 6.03 13.83 -2.62
CA LEU A 106 4.81 13.77 -1.81
C LEU A 106 4.41 15.14 -1.24
N GLY A 107 5.37 15.88 -0.68
CA GLY A 107 5.10 17.17 -0.05
C GLY A 107 4.63 18.20 -1.07
N ASN A 108 5.40 18.37 -2.14
CA ASN A 108 5.16 19.39 -3.16
C ASN A 108 3.85 19.13 -3.91
N LEU A 109 3.61 17.88 -4.35
CA LEU A 109 2.42 17.56 -5.12
C LEU A 109 1.15 17.63 -4.27
N ARG A 110 1.23 17.21 -2.99
CA ARG A 110 0.10 17.34 -2.07
C ARG A 110 -0.28 18.81 -1.86
N GLU A 111 0.69 19.68 -1.57
CA GLU A 111 0.44 21.12 -1.38
C GLU A 111 -0.16 21.75 -2.65
N ALA A 112 0.36 21.41 -3.83
CA ALA A 112 -0.16 21.93 -5.09
C ALA A 112 -1.61 21.49 -5.39
N LEU A 113 -1.96 20.24 -5.09
CA LEU A 113 -3.34 19.75 -5.20
C LEU A 113 -4.26 20.43 -4.18
N GLU A 114 -3.80 20.65 -2.94
CA GLU A 114 -4.54 21.39 -1.91
C GLU A 114 -4.80 22.85 -2.33
N ASP A 115 -3.78 23.53 -2.88
CA ASP A 115 -3.86 24.91 -3.40
C ASP A 115 -4.79 25.02 -4.61
N ALA A 116 -4.89 23.96 -5.42
CA ALA A 116 -5.87 23.83 -6.49
C ALA A 116 -7.31 23.59 -5.96
N GLY A 117 -7.51 23.53 -4.64
CA GLY A 117 -8.79 23.38 -3.99
C GLY A 117 -9.27 21.93 -3.87
N MET A 118 -8.38 20.95 -4.06
CA MET A 118 -8.71 19.53 -3.98
C MET A 118 -8.56 19.01 -2.56
N ALA A 119 -9.50 18.17 -2.14
CA ALA A 119 -9.36 17.42 -0.90
C ALA A 119 -8.47 16.20 -1.14
N VAL A 120 -7.22 16.26 -0.68
CA VAL A 120 -6.21 15.22 -0.90
C VAL A 120 -5.61 14.75 0.43
N THR A 121 -5.30 13.47 0.51
CA THR A 121 -4.43 12.89 1.54
C THR A 121 -3.29 12.18 0.84
N GLY A 122 -2.14 12.02 1.52
CA GLY A 122 -0.97 11.42 0.91
C GLY A 122 -0.15 10.61 1.91
N GLN A 123 0.41 9.51 1.44
CA GLN A 123 1.23 8.60 2.24
C GLN A 123 2.35 7.99 1.39
N LEU A 124 3.39 7.50 2.06
CA LEU A 124 4.44 6.72 1.42
C LEU A 124 4.04 5.25 1.43
N VAL A 125 4.17 4.60 0.28
CA VAL A 125 3.79 3.19 0.09
C VAL A 125 4.93 2.43 -0.59
N ASN A 126 4.97 1.12 -0.38
CA ASN A 126 5.80 0.23 -1.19
C ASN A 126 4.92 -0.35 -2.31
N MET A 127 5.13 0.12 -3.54
CA MET A 127 4.41 -0.36 -4.72
C MET A 127 5.12 -1.59 -5.30
N PRO A 128 4.40 -2.70 -5.56
CA PRO A 128 5.03 -3.90 -6.12
C PRO A 128 5.49 -3.65 -7.56
N LEU A 129 6.72 -4.02 -7.88
CA LEU A 129 7.26 -4.01 -9.24
C LEU A 129 6.68 -5.15 -10.09
N VAL A 130 6.34 -6.26 -9.44
CA VAL A 130 5.75 -7.45 -10.06
C VAL A 130 4.72 -8.05 -9.11
N THR A 131 3.52 -8.31 -9.64
CA THR A 131 2.44 -8.99 -8.94
C THR A 131 2.56 -10.52 -9.05
N VAL A 132 1.96 -11.23 -8.09
CA VAL A 132 1.97 -12.68 -7.96
C VAL A 132 0.53 -13.18 -8.03
N GLU A 133 0.26 -13.99 -9.05
CA GLU A 133 -0.97 -14.79 -9.15
C GLU A 133 -0.80 -16.07 -8.33
N CYS A 134 -1.85 -16.45 -7.59
CA CYS A 134 -1.89 -17.70 -6.82
C CYS A 134 -3.24 -18.40 -7.01
N SER A 135 -3.39 -19.59 -6.44
CA SER A 135 -4.67 -20.29 -6.49
C SER A 135 -5.74 -19.55 -5.66
N GLU A 136 -7.03 -19.77 -5.95
CA GLU A 136 -8.14 -19.17 -5.20
C GLU A 136 -8.05 -19.52 -3.69
N GLU A 137 -7.73 -20.77 -3.36
CA GLU A 137 -7.50 -21.22 -1.98
C GLU A 137 -6.33 -20.48 -1.31
N ASP A 138 -5.21 -20.30 -2.04
CA ASP A 138 -4.07 -19.53 -1.52
C ASP A 138 -4.43 -18.05 -1.34
N LEU A 139 -5.22 -17.48 -2.25
CA LEU A 139 -5.65 -16.09 -2.21
C LEU A 139 -6.55 -15.82 -1.00
N GLU A 140 -7.57 -16.65 -0.78
CA GLU A 140 -8.44 -16.57 0.40
C GLU A 140 -7.63 -16.69 1.70
N ALA A 141 -6.68 -17.64 1.75
CA ALA A 141 -5.82 -17.82 2.93
C ALA A 141 -4.88 -16.61 3.15
N ASN A 142 -4.38 -16.03 2.07
CA ASN A 142 -3.53 -14.85 2.10
C ASN A 142 -4.30 -13.61 2.59
N LEU A 143 -5.52 -13.37 2.10
CA LEU A 143 -6.37 -12.26 2.54
C LEU A 143 -6.79 -12.44 4.01
N ALA A 144 -7.18 -13.64 4.43
CA ALA A 144 -7.50 -13.90 5.83
C ALA A 144 -6.29 -13.75 6.78
N ALA A 145 -5.06 -13.85 6.27
CA ALA A 145 -3.85 -13.55 7.02
C ALA A 145 -3.57 -12.04 7.05
N LEU A 146 -3.80 -11.34 5.94
CA LEU A 146 -3.73 -9.88 5.84
C LEU A 146 -4.63 -9.22 6.90
N ASP A 147 -5.90 -9.59 6.95
CA ASP A 147 -6.88 -9.05 7.92
C ASP A 147 -6.38 -9.18 9.37
N LYS A 148 -5.87 -10.37 9.74
CA LYS A 148 -5.35 -10.63 11.10
C LYS A 148 -4.10 -9.81 11.43
N ILE A 149 -3.31 -9.46 10.43
CA ILE A 149 -2.11 -8.63 10.61
C ILE A 149 -2.53 -7.17 10.79
N GLU A 150 -3.49 -6.70 9.99
CA GLU A 150 -4.02 -5.33 10.05
C GLU A 150 -4.81 -5.06 11.34
N GLU A 151 -5.42 -6.08 11.94
CA GLU A 151 -6.05 -5.99 13.27
C GLU A 151 -5.06 -5.75 14.44
N LEU A 152 -3.74 -5.82 14.21
CA LEU A 152 -2.76 -5.60 15.26
C LEU A 152 -2.60 -4.10 15.56
N ASP A 153 -2.78 -3.71 16.83
CA ASP A 153 -2.67 -2.31 17.29
C ASP A 153 -1.39 -1.58 16.87
N ASP A 154 -0.28 -2.30 16.73
CA ASP A 154 1.04 -1.74 16.38
C ASP A 154 1.29 -1.70 14.86
N VAL A 155 0.43 -2.31 14.03
CA VAL A 155 0.53 -2.30 12.56
C VAL A 155 -0.12 -1.03 12.02
N ASP A 156 0.60 -0.35 11.13
CA ASP A 156 0.20 0.90 10.50
C ASP A 156 -0.24 0.65 9.05
N SER A 157 0.52 -0.15 8.31
CA SER A 157 0.18 -0.56 6.95
C SER A 157 0.73 -1.94 6.62
N VAL A 158 0.06 -2.62 5.68
CA VAL A 158 0.56 -3.85 5.06
C VAL A 158 0.53 -3.68 3.56
N GLU A 159 1.68 -3.78 2.89
CA GLU A 159 1.77 -3.82 1.43
C GLU A 159 2.06 -5.23 0.94
N HIS A 160 1.43 -5.63 -0.15
CA HIS A 160 1.65 -6.94 -0.75
C HIS A 160 1.72 -6.88 -2.28
N ASN A 161 2.20 -7.95 -2.89
CA ASN A 161 2.22 -8.09 -4.34
C ASN A 161 1.24 -9.12 -4.89
N LEU A 162 0.22 -9.53 -4.14
CA LEU A 162 -0.87 -10.36 -4.68
C LEU A 162 -1.55 -9.68 -5.87
N LEU A 163 -1.83 -10.47 -6.90
CA LEU A 163 -2.73 -10.07 -7.97
C LEU A 163 -4.18 -10.26 -7.49
N LEU A 164 -4.96 -9.17 -7.48
CA LEU A 164 -6.34 -9.15 -6.95
C LEU A 164 -7.41 -9.08 -8.06
N GLU A 165 -7.11 -9.54 -9.28
CA GLU A 165 -8.06 -9.46 -10.39
C GLU A 165 -9.40 -10.15 -10.07
N GLY A 166 -10.49 -9.39 -10.11
CA GLY A 166 -11.85 -9.90 -9.92
C GLY A 166 -12.26 -10.18 -8.46
N VAL A 167 -11.46 -9.75 -7.48
CA VAL A 167 -11.80 -9.87 -6.06
C VAL A 167 -12.57 -8.62 -5.60
N GLU A 168 -13.82 -8.79 -5.19
CA GLU A 168 -14.53 -7.77 -4.42
C GLU A 168 -14.06 -7.85 -2.97
N MET A 169 -13.32 -6.86 -2.49
CA MET A 169 -13.05 -6.73 -1.05
C MET A 169 -14.24 -6.06 -0.36
N GLU A 170 -14.63 -6.55 0.82
CA GLU A 170 -15.62 -5.87 1.65
C GLU A 170 -14.98 -4.58 2.22
N ALA A 171 -15.65 -3.44 2.01
CA ALA A 171 -15.22 -2.11 2.43
C ALA A 171 -15.41 -1.85 3.94
#